data_AF-A0A4Q1RJD3-F1
#
_entry.id   AF-A0A4Q1RJD3-F1
#
_cell.length_a   1.000
_cell.length_b   1.000
_cell.length_c   1.000
_cell.angle_alpha   90.00
_cell.angle_beta   90.00
_cell.angle_gamma   90.00
#
_symmetry.space_group_name_H-M   'P 1'
#
loop_
_entity.id
_entity.type
_entity.pdbx_description
1 polymer ?
#
loop_
_entity_poly.entity_id
_entity_poly.type
_entity_poly.pdbx_seq_one_letter_code
_entity_poly.pdbx_strand_id
1 'polypeptide(L)'
;MRASGILLPVTSLPSPYGIGCFSKEAYEFVDQLEKGGEKYWQILPLGPTGYGDSPYQSFSTYAGNPYFIDLETLIEEGLLTKEECDSVDFGSNPAYVDYEKIYMGRFELLEKAFHRFVPDQAYETFVEKNKKWLEDYSLYMAIKNSLGGIAWSEWEAPLKTRQEAALEEKRVELKEQMDFICFQQYEFAKQWEKLKQYANEKDIQIIGDIPIYVAFDSADAWANPELFQFDENSTPLAVAGCPPDAFAATGQLWGNPLYRWDYHAQTGYVWWISRLRHCFTLYDVVRVDHFRGFDEYYAIPYGDKTAENGVWKKGPGIDLFHTVKKELGDANIIAEDLGYLTESVMKLVEDTGYPGMKVLQFAFDSREESNYLPHNYPHNCVVYTGTHDNNTVRGWLDDMCEEDNALAEDYMNNADTPKDERPWEFIRLALGSVADLAVIPLQDYLCLGTEARINLPSTLGNNWKWRLVPGQVTDEVLEKMCHLNKLFGRL
;
A
#
# COMPACT_ATOMS: atom_id res chain seq x y z
N MET A 1 13.81 -16.52 -12.58
CA MET A 1 12.64 -17.33 -12.99
C MET A 1 11.59 -16.33 -13.40
N ARG A 2 10.94 -16.51 -14.55
CA ARG A 2 10.00 -15.51 -15.06
C ARG A 2 8.59 -15.80 -14.55
N ALA A 3 7.90 -14.79 -14.05
CA ALA A 3 6.56 -14.91 -13.50
C ALA A 3 5.70 -13.69 -13.86
N SER A 4 4.41 -13.76 -13.55
CA SER A 4 3.47 -12.65 -13.64
C SER A 4 2.63 -12.52 -12.36
N GLY A 5 2.01 -11.36 -12.19
CA GLY A 5 1.05 -11.12 -11.14
C GLY A 5 0.02 -10.04 -11.46
N ILE A 6 -0.93 -9.89 -10.56
CA ILE A 6 -1.99 -8.87 -10.64
C ILE A 6 -1.83 -7.85 -9.53
N LEU A 7 -1.92 -6.57 -9.88
CA LEU A 7 -2.15 -5.49 -8.92
C LEU A 7 -3.66 -5.32 -8.72
N LEU A 8 -4.14 -5.64 -7.52
CA LEU A 8 -5.51 -5.37 -7.09
C LEU A 8 -5.53 -5.05 -5.59
N PRO A 9 -5.89 -3.82 -5.18
CA PRO A 9 -6.07 -3.51 -3.76
C PRO A 9 -7.14 -4.40 -3.13
N VAL A 10 -6.96 -4.80 -1.86
CA VAL A 10 -7.98 -5.60 -1.14
C VAL A 10 -9.32 -4.86 -1.10
N THR A 11 -9.31 -3.53 -0.93
CA THR A 11 -10.53 -2.69 -0.93
C THR A 11 -11.35 -2.82 -2.22
N SER A 12 -10.70 -3.16 -3.34
CA SER A 12 -11.30 -3.28 -4.65
C SER A 12 -11.99 -4.63 -4.88
N LEU A 13 -11.87 -5.59 -3.97
CA LEU A 13 -12.59 -6.86 -4.08
C LEU A 13 -14.12 -6.64 -4.03
N PRO A 14 -14.90 -7.49 -4.73
CA PRO A 14 -16.36 -7.36 -4.83
C PRO A 14 -17.09 -7.90 -3.60
N SER A 15 -16.47 -7.87 -2.41
CA SER A 15 -17.04 -8.37 -1.16
C SER A 15 -18.39 -7.71 -0.80
N PRO A 16 -19.28 -8.42 -0.07
CA PRO A 16 -20.44 -7.78 0.53
C PRO A 16 -20.02 -6.69 1.54
N TYR A 17 -20.98 -5.91 2.02
CA TYR A 17 -20.76 -4.91 3.09
C TYR A 17 -19.80 -3.76 2.72
N GLY A 18 -19.85 -3.33 1.45
CA GLY A 18 -19.42 -2.01 0.95
C GLY A 18 -17.93 -1.83 0.62
N ILE A 19 -17.05 -2.71 1.09
CA ILE A 19 -15.61 -2.66 0.82
C ILE A 19 -15.04 -4.06 0.70
N GLY A 20 -14.07 -4.25 -0.18
CA GLY A 20 -13.34 -5.50 -0.26
C GLY A 20 -12.58 -5.81 1.04
N CYS A 21 -12.65 -7.06 1.50
CA CYS A 21 -12.10 -7.52 2.77
C CYS A 21 -11.59 -8.97 2.66
N PHE A 22 -11.19 -9.60 3.77
CA PHE A 22 -10.71 -10.99 3.78
C PHE A 22 -11.85 -12.04 3.68
N SER A 23 -12.91 -11.70 2.92
CA SER A 23 -14.10 -12.51 2.71
C SER A 23 -13.88 -13.62 1.70
N LYS A 24 -14.92 -14.42 1.46
CA LYS A 24 -14.97 -15.48 0.43
C LYS A 24 -14.47 -15.01 -0.94
N GLU A 25 -14.80 -13.79 -1.36
CA GLU A 25 -14.38 -13.21 -2.64
C GLU A 25 -12.85 -13.07 -2.75
N ALA A 26 -12.14 -12.87 -1.64
CA ALA A 26 -10.68 -12.86 -1.64
C ALA A 26 -10.08 -14.24 -1.95
N TYR A 27 -10.68 -15.31 -1.42
CA TYR A 27 -10.28 -16.69 -1.72
C TYR A 27 -10.63 -17.08 -3.16
N GLU A 28 -11.80 -16.67 -3.64
CA GLU A 28 -12.19 -16.85 -5.04
C GLU A 28 -11.25 -16.09 -5.98
N PHE A 29 -10.78 -14.89 -5.59
CA PHE A 29 -9.80 -14.15 -6.37
C PHE A 29 -8.46 -14.89 -6.42
N VAL A 30 -8.00 -15.52 -5.33
CA VAL A 30 -6.81 -16.39 -5.35
C VAL A 30 -7.00 -17.56 -6.33
N ASP A 31 -8.17 -18.20 -6.36
CA ASP A 31 -8.47 -19.26 -7.33
C ASP A 31 -8.48 -18.73 -8.79
N GLN A 32 -8.94 -17.49 -9.00
CA GLN A 32 -8.88 -16.82 -10.30
C GLN A 32 -7.44 -16.54 -10.73
N LEU A 33 -6.56 -16.12 -9.81
CA LEU A 33 -5.13 -15.93 -10.09
C LEU A 33 -4.46 -17.24 -10.51
N GLU A 34 -4.72 -18.34 -9.79
CA GLU A 34 -4.24 -19.67 -10.15
C GLU A 34 -4.72 -20.07 -11.56
N LYS A 35 -6.01 -19.88 -11.85
CA LYS A 35 -6.61 -20.18 -13.16
C LYS A 35 -6.03 -19.31 -14.28
N GLY A 36 -5.73 -18.04 -14.00
CA GLY A 36 -5.08 -17.10 -14.91
C GLY A 36 -3.59 -17.38 -15.13
N GLY A 37 -3.01 -18.33 -14.40
CA GLY A 37 -1.58 -18.65 -14.50
C GLY A 37 -0.68 -17.60 -13.86
N GLU A 38 -1.21 -16.83 -12.90
CA GLU A 38 -0.48 -15.83 -12.15
C GLU A 38 0.27 -16.48 -10.98
N LYS A 39 1.35 -15.84 -10.52
CA LYS A 39 2.14 -16.28 -9.34
C LYS A 39 2.15 -15.25 -8.22
N TYR A 40 1.77 -14.01 -8.50
CA TYR A 40 1.81 -12.92 -7.55
C TYR A 40 0.48 -12.17 -7.47
N TRP A 41 0.07 -11.84 -6.26
CA TRP A 41 -0.96 -10.83 -5.99
C TRP A 41 -0.30 -9.64 -5.31
N GLN A 42 -0.22 -8.52 -6.02
CA GLN A 42 0.21 -7.26 -5.44
C GLN A 42 -0.97 -6.49 -4.87
N ILE A 43 -0.82 -6.08 -3.61
CA ILE A 43 -1.78 -5.26 -2.86
C ILE A 43 -1.15 -3.92 -2.48
N LEU A 44 -1.99 -3.01 -2.00
CA LEU A 44 -1.57 -1.75 -1.38
C LEU A 44 -1.36 -1.96 0.13
N PRO A 45 -0.78 -0.98 0.86
CA PRO A 45 -0.57 -1.13 2.30
C PRO A 45 -1.86 -1.48 3.05
N LEU A 46 -1.76 -2.42 4.00
CA LEU A 46 -2.90 -2.90 4.78
C LEU A 46 -3.17 -2.10 6.07
N GLY A 47 -2.48 -0.98 6.24
CA GLY A 47 -2.59 -0.17 7.46
C GLY A 47 -3.92 0.56 7.60
N PRO A 48 -4.36 0.86 8.84
CA PRO A 48 -5.55 1.67 9.09
C PRO A 48 -5.42 3.05 8.44
N THR A 49 -6.45 3.49 7.74
CA THR A 49 -6.47 4.76 6.99
C THR A 49 -7.11 5.89 7.80
N GLY A 50 -6.62 7.12 7.59
CA GLY A 50 -7.21 8.34 8.15
C GLY A 50 -8.06 9.10 7.13
N TYR A 51 -8.24 10.41 7.36
CA TYR A 51 -8.92 11.29 6.42
C TYR A 51 -8.26 11.27 5.04
N GLY A 52 -9.07 11.12 3.99
CA GLY A 52 -8.60 10.95 2.61
C GLY A 52 -8.34 9.51 2.20
N ASP A 53 -8.49 8.55 3.13
CA ASP A 53 -8.55 7.10 2.89
C ASP A 53 -7.31 6.51 2.21
N SER A 54 -6.20 7.24 2.23
CA SER A 54 -4.97 6.79 1.60
C SER A 54 -4.28 5.69 2.42
N PRO A 55 -3.97 4.53 1.82
CA PRO A 55 -3.23 3.47 2.51
C PRO A 55 -1.77 3.88 2.80
N TYR A 56 -1.26 4.95 2.16
CA TYR A 56 0.09 5.48 2.38
C TYR A 56 0.18 6.46 3.57
N GLN A 57 -0.96 6.81 4.18
CA GLN A 57 -1.02 7.67 5.35
C GLN A 57 -1.69 6.95 6.53
N SER A 58 -1.04 5.89 6.99
CA SER A 58 -1.57 5.05 8.06
C SER A 58 -1.27 5.57 9.46
N PHE A 59 -2.20 5.31 10.40
CA PHE A 59 -2.00 5.57 11.83
C PHE A 59 -0.93 4.67 12.48
N SER A 60 -0.51 3.59 11.81
CA SER A 60 0.56 2.72 12.31
C SER A 60 1.22 1.94 11.17
N THR A 61 2.55 1.79 11.24
CA THR A 61 3.30 0.91 10.33
C THR A 61 3.16 -0.58 10.65
N TYR A 62 2.53 -0.93 11.79
CA TYR A 62 2.34 -2.31 12.25
C TYR A 62 0.89 -2.77 12.18
N ALA A 63 -0.07 -1.88 12.47
CA ALA A 63 -1.47 -2.24 12.60
C ALA A 63 -2.09 -2.61 11.24
N GLY A 64 -3.09 -3.48 11.28
CA GLY A 64 -3.97 -3.77 10.16
C GLY A 64 -5.24 -2.92 10.16
N ASN A 65 -5.78 -2.65 8.98
CA ASN A 65 -7.00 -1.88 8.80
C ASN A 65 -8.23 -2.70 9.22
N PRO A 66 -9.01 -2.24 10.23
CA PRO A 66 -10.24 -2.93 10.65
C PRO A 66 -11.28 -3.07 9.54
N TYR A 67 -11.18 -2.27 8.47
CA TYR A 67 -12.07 -2.40 7.31
C TYR A 67 -11.93 -3.73 6.57
N PHE A 68 -10.80 -4.44 6.72
CA PHE A 68 -10.57 -5.72 6.07
C PHE A 68 -11.07 -6.94 6.87
N ILE A 69 -11.56 -6.74 8.09
CA ILE A 69 -12.20 -7.80 8.87
C ILE A 69 -13.51 -8.19 8.18
N ASP A 70 -13.62 -9.45 7.79
CA ASP A 70 -14.82 -10.03 7.20
C ASP A 70 -15.92 -10.23 8.26
N LEU A 71 -17.08 -9.65 7.96
CA LEU A 71 -18.25 -9.70 8.84
C LEU A 71 -18.96 -11.05 8.77
N GLU A 72 -18.89 -11.76 7.63
CA GLU A 72 -19.49 -13.09 7.52
C GLU A 72 -18.76 -14.09 8.42
N THR A 73 -17.43 -14.02 8.48
CA THR A 73 -16.62 -14.78 9.46
C THR A 73 -17.07 -14.50 10.91
N LEU A 74 -17.32 -13.23 11.27
CA LEU A 74 -17.81 -12.89 12.61
C LEU A 74 -19.24 -13.41 12.89
N ILE A 75 -20.07 -13.56 11.86
CA ILE A 75 -21.38 -14.22 11.97
C ILE A 75 -21.21 -15.71 12.22
N GLU A 76 -20.31 -16.38 11.49
CA GLU A 76 -20.00 -17.80 11.66
C GLU A 76 -19.47 -18.12 13.06
N GLU A 77 -18.70 -17.20 13.64
CA GLU A 77 -18.18 -17.28 15.01
C GLU A 77 -19.23 -16.94 16.09
N GLY A 78 -20.43 -16.50 15.69
CA GLY A 78 -21.50 -16.11 16.60
C GLY A 78 -21.28 -14.77 17.30
N LEU A 79 -20.35 -13.96 16.81
CA LEU A 79 -20.08 -12.61 17.33
C LEU A 79 -21.02 -11.57 16.71
N LEU A 80 -21.55 -11.83 15.52
CA LEU A 80 -22.56 -11.00 14.86
C LEU A 80 -23.75 -11.84 14.37
N THR A 81 -24.88 -11.19 14.09
CA THR A 81 -25.95 -11.80 13.30
C THR A 81 -26.02 -11.19 11.90
N LYS A 82 -26.60 -11.94 10.97
CA LYS A 82 -26.82 -11.46 9.61
C LYS A 82 -27.73 -10.23 9.59
N GLU A 83 -28.79 -10.23 10.41
CA GLU A 83 -29.72 -9.11 10.51
C GLU A 83 -29.05 -7.82 10.97
N GLU A 84 -28.07 -7.92 11.88
CA GLU A 84 -27.29 -6.76 12.32
C GLU A 84 -26.47 -6.18 11.17
N CYS A 85 -25.75 -7.03 10.43
CA CYS A 85 -24.93 -6.61 9.30
C CYS A 85 -25.77 -6.04 8.16
N ASP A 86 -26.89 -6.69 7.82
CA ASP A 86 -27.79 -6.28 6.74
C ASP A 86 -28.58 -4.99 7.08
N SER A 87 -28.65 -4.60 8.36
CA SER A 87 -29.31 -3.36 8.79
C SER A 87 -28.47 -2.08 8.58
N VAL A 88 -27.17 -2.24 8.36
CA VAL A 88 -26.24 -1.12 8.18
C VAL A 88 -26.16 -0.72 6.71
N ASP A 89 -26.27 0.58 6.43
CA ASP A 89 -26.10 1.13 5.08
C ASP A 89 -24.60 1.30 4.77
N PHE A 90 -24.07 0.43 3.91
CA PHE A 90 -22.69 0.49 3.42
C PHE A 90 -22.55 1.14 2.04
N GLY A 91 -23.61 1.78 1.54
CA GLY A 91 -23.67 2.30 0.17
C GLY A 91 -24.34 1.33 -0.79
N SER A 92 -24.85 1.88 -1.89
CA SER A 92 -25.62 1.14 -2.89
C SER A 92 -24.87 0.90 -4.20
N ASN A 93 -23.69 1.51 -4.38
CA ASN A 93 -22.91 1.37 -5.59
C ASN A 93 -21.86 0.25 -5.43
N PRO A 94 -21.98 -0.88 -6.12
CA PRO A 94 -21.04 -2.00 -5.97
C PRO A 94 -19.65 -1.70 -6.54
N ALA A 95 -19.51 -0.69 -7.41
CA ALA A 95 -18.25 -0.33 -8.06
C ALA A 95 -17.40 0.67 -7.26
N TYR A 96 -17.90 1.18 -6.13
CA TYR A 96 -17.20 2.19 -5.33
C TYR A 96 -17.35 1.96 -3.83
N VAL A 97 -16.26 2.19 -3.09
CA VAL A 97 -16.28 2.26 -1.63
C VAL A 97 -16.85 3.61 -1.19
N ASP A 98 -17.83 3.59 -0.28
CA ASP A 98 -18.33 4.77 0.43
C ASP A 98 -17.68 4.83 1.81
N TYR A 99 -16.49 5.42 1.90
CA TYR A 99 -15.67 5.42 3.12
C TYR A 99 -16.35 6.07 4.33
N GLU A 100 -17.23 7.06 4.13
CA GLU A 100 -18.02 7.64 5.21
C GLU A 100 -18.93 6.59 5.84
N LYS A 101 -19.66 5.85 5.00
CA LYS A 101 -20.54 4.78 5.45
C LYS A 101 -19.78 3.60 6.04
N ILE A 102 -18.63 3.25 5.47
CA ILE A 102 -17.74 2.23 6.06
C ILE A 102 -17.30 2.66 7.46
N TYR A 103 -16.83 3.89 7.63
CA TYR A 103 -16.40 4.41 8.93
C TYR A 103 -17.54 4.38 9.96
N MET A 104 -18.73 4.89 9.60
CA MET A 104 -19.84 4.97 10.54
C MET A 104 -20.44 3.59 10.86
N GLY A 105 -20.57 2.71 9.87
CA GLY A 105 -21.27 1.44 10.02
C GLY A 105 -20.39 0.30 10.53
N ARG A 106 -19.13 0.21 10.08
CA ARG A 106 -18.29 -0.97 10.35
C ARG A 106 -17.79 -1.00 11.79
N PHE A 107 -17.39 0.14 12.34
CA PHE A 107 -16.95 0.20 13.73
C PHE A 107 -18.10 -0.10 14.72
N GLU A 108 -19.35 0.28 14.40
CA GLU A 108 -20.52 -0.09 15.20
C GLU A 108 -20.69 -1.63 15.30
N LEU A 109 -20.53 -2.34 14.18
CA LEU A 109 -20.63 -3.80 14.17
C LEU A 109 -19.45 -4.45 14.89
N LEU A 110 -18.23 -3.94 14.68
CA LEU A 110 -17.06 -4.48 15.37
C LEU A 110 -17.16 -4.31 16.89
N GLU A 111 -17.77 -3.23 17.38
CA GLU A 111 -18.01 -3.03 18.81
C GLU A 111 -19.02 -4.06 19.38
N LYS A 112 -20.10 -4.36 18.65
CA LYS A 112 -21.03 -5.45 19.01
C LYS A 112 -20.34 -6.82 19.05
N ALA A 113 -19.47 -7.09 18.08
CA ALA A 113 -18.68 -8.31 18.03
C ALA A 113 -17.74 -8.41 19.25
N PHE A 114 -17.06 -7.31 19.58
CA PHE A 114 -16.18 -7.22 20.75
C PHE A 114 -16.90 -7.50 22.06
N HIS A 115 -18.11 -6.96 22.28
CA HIS A 115 -18.87 -7.22 23.51
C HIS A 115 -19.36 -8.68 23.66
N ARG A 116 -19.34 -9.45 22.57
CA ARG A 116 -19.65 -10.90 22.57
C ARG A 116 -18.39 -11.75 22.55
N PHE A 117 -17.24 -11.17 22.24
CA PHE A 117 -15.97 -11.85 22.16
C PHE A 117 -15.51 -12.28 23.56
N VAL A 118 -15.06 -13.54 23.65
CA VAL A 118 -14.46 -14.09 24.86
C VAL A 118 -13.00 -14.41 24.53
N PRO A 119 -12.03 -13.69 25.14
CA PRO A 119 -10.62 -13.95 24.94
C PRO A 119 -10.24 -15.42 25.19
N ASP A 120 -9.53 -16.01 24.24
CA ASP A 120 -8.98 -17.36 24.32
C ASP A 120 -7.44 -17.34 24.37
N GLN A 121 -6.82 -18.53 24.39
CA GLN A 121 -5.37 -18.64 24.46
C GLN A 121 -4.66 -18.06 23.22
N ALA A 122 -5.31 -18.11 22.05
CA ALA A 122 -4.76 -17.58 20.81
C ALA A 122 -4.72 -16.05 20.85
N TYR A 123 -5.78 -15.41 21.35
CA TYR A 123 -5.82 -13.98 21.62
C TYR A 123 -4.74 -13.56 22.62
N GLU A 124 -4.60 -14.24 23.76
CA GLU A 124 -3.57 -13.91 24.76
C GLU A 124 -2.15 -14.02 24.17
N THR A 125 -1.92 -15.05 23.35
CA THR A 125 -0.63 -15.24 22.65
C THR A 125 -0.37 -14.13 21.65
N PHE A 126 -1.40 -13.71 20.90
CA PHE A 126 -1.31 -12.60 19.97
C PHE A 126 -0.95 -11.29 20.69
N VAL A 127 -1.64 -10.98 21.79
CA VAL A 127 -1.38 -9.76 22.58
C VAL A 127 0.05 -9.76 23.13
N GLU A 128 0.50 -10.85 23.72
CA GLU A 128 1.85 -10.93 24.28
C GLU A 128 2.94 -10.84 23.20
N LYS A 129 2.77 -11.56 22.08
CA LYS A 129 3.71 -11.52 20.93
C LYS A 129 3.85 -10.10 20.35
N ASN A 130 2.76 -9.33 20.34
CA ASN A 130 2.68 -8.02 19.68
C ASN A 130 2.74 -6.84 20.65
N LYS A 131 2.90 -7.10 21.95
CA LYS A 131 2.80 -6.11 23.04
C LYS A 131 3.52 -4.80 22.75
N LYS A 132 4.76 -4.88 22.25
CA LYS A 132 5.63 -3.73 22.01
C LYS A 132 4.98 -2.65 21.13
N TRP A 133 4.33 -3.02 20.03
CA TRP A 133 3.69 -2.05 19.14
C TRP A 133 2.19 -1.90 19.43
N LEU A 134 1.54 -3.00 19.86
CA LEU A 134 0.10 -3.02 20.08
C LEU A 134 -0.33 -2.16 21.27
N GLU A 135 0.49 -2.10 22.32
CA GLU A 135 0.23 -1.28 23.50
C GLU A 135 0.29 0.23 23.19
N ASP A 136 1.25 0.66 22.37
CA ASP A 136 1.35 2.05 21.92
C ASP A 136 0.23 2.40 20.93
N TYR A 137 -0.05 1.51 19.97
CA TYR A 137 -1.11 1.74 18.98
C TYR A 137 -2.51 1.80 19.61
N SER A 138 -2.83 0.86 20.50
CA SER A 138 -4.13 0.84 21.18
C SER A 138 -4.32 2.07 22.07
N LEU A 139 -3.29 2.48 22.83
CA LEU A 139 -3.36 3.70 23.63
C LEU A 139 -3.50 4.95 22.76
N TYR A 140 -2.70 5.05 21.69
CA TYR A 140 -2.77 6.16 20.73
C TYR A 140 -4.18 6.31 20.15
N MET A 141 -4.74 5.23 19.60
CA MET A 141 -6.07 5.24 18.97
C MET A 141 -7.17 5.49 20.00
N ALA A 142 -7.06 4.93 21.21
CA ALA A 142 -8.03 5.17 22.28
C ALA A 142 -8.06 6.66 22.70
N ILE A 143 -6.88 7.27 22.91
CA ILE A 143 -6.79 8.71 23.21
C ILE A 143 -7.35 9.53 22.04
N LYS A 144 -6.92 9.22 20.81
CA LYS A 144 -7.39 9.90 19.60
C LYS A 144 -8.91 9.90 19.50
N ASN A 145 -9.53 8.73 19.67
CA ASN A 145 -10.99 8.58 19.61
C ASN A 145 -11.67 9.34 20.76
N SER A 146 -11.14 9.30 21.97
CA SER A 146 -11.68 10.04 23.14
C SER A 146 -11.65 11.56 22.94
N LEU A 147 -10.75 12.06 22.09
CA LEU A 147 -10.59 13.48 21.77
C LEU A 147 -11.24 13.87 20.43
N GLY A 148 -12.14 13.05 19.90
CA GLY A 148 -12.88 13.35 18.67
C GLY A 148 -12.02 13.33 17.40
N GLY A 149 -10.93 12.57 17.40
CA GLY A 149 -10.12 12.33 16.21
C GLY A 149 -9.04 13.38 15.93
N ILE A 150 -8.81 14.35 16.83
CA ILE A 150 -7.76 15.36 16.65
C ILE A 150 -6.36 14.72 16.60
N ALA A 151 -5.42 15.35 15.89
CA ALA A 151 -4.07 14.85 15.74
C ALA A 151 -3.30 14.92 17.08
N TRP A 152 -2.35 13.99 17.30
CA TRP A 152 -1.60 13.98 18.57
C TRP A 152 -0.75 15.24 18.80
N SER A 153 -0.39 15.95 17.72
CA SER A 153 0.30 17.23 17.79
C SER A 153 -0.51 18.33 18.48
N GLU A 154 -1.84 18.16 18.54
CA GLU A 154 -2.82 19.07 19.16
C GLU A 154 -3.25 18.62 20.56
N TRP A 155 -2.79 17.46 21.04
CA TRP A 155 -3.10 17.00 22.39
C TRP A 155 -2.42 17.89 23.45
N GLU A 156 -2.99 17.90 24.66
CA GLU A 156 -2.37 18.57 25.79
C GLU A 156 -0.95 18.04 26.04
N ALA A 157 -0.06 18.93 26.50
CA ALA A 157 1.37 18.66 26.62
C ALA A 157 1.71 17.33 27.33
N PRO A 158 1.04 16.92 28.44
CA PRO A 158 1.33 15.64 29.08
C PRO A 158 1.10 14.42 28.19
N LEU A 159 0.07 14.44 27.34
CA LEU A 159 -0.22 13.35 26.40
C LEU A 159 0.67 13.43 25.16
N LYS A 160 0.85 14.64 24.61
CA LYS A 160 1.71 14.89 23.45
C LYS A 160 3.15 14.46 23.69
N THR A 161 3.69 14.77 24.86
CA THR A 161 5.08 14.45 25.26
C THR A 161 5.21 13.15 26.05
N ARG A 162 4.14 12.35 26.12
CA ARG A 162 4.13 11.01 26.72
C ARG A 162 4.61 10.97 28.17
N GLN A 163 4.10 11.88 29.00
CA GLN A 163 4.35 11.86 30.44
C GLN A 163 3.69 10.62 31.05
N GLU A 164 4.51 9.73 31.63
CA GLU A 164 4.08 8.41 32.11
C GLU A 164 2.85 8.45 33.02
N ALA A 165 2.77 9.42 33.93
CA ALA A 165 1.62 9.55 34.84
C ALA A 165 0.30 9.85 34.09
N ALA A 166 0.34 10.69 33.05
CA ALA A 166 -0.84 11.01 32.24
C ALA A 166 -1.22 9.83 31.32
N LEU A 167 -0.22 9.09 30.82
CA LEU A 167 -0.48 7.89 30.02
C LEU A 167 -1.10 6.78 30.87
N GLU A 168 -0.63 6.55 32.09
CA GLU A 168 -1.20 5.54 32.99
C GLU A 168 -2.64 5.88 33.38
N GLU A 169 -2.95 7.16 33.64
CA GLU A 169 -4.32 7.62 33.85
C GLU A 169 -5.20 7.26 32.65
N LYS A 170 -4.73 7.54 31.43
CA LYS A 170 -5.44 7.18 30.20
C LYS A 170 -5.53 5.68 29.95
N ARG A 171 -4.54 4.87 30.33
CA ARG A 171 -4.61 3.40 30.24
C ARG A 171 -5.72 2.84 31.12
N VAL A 172 -5.90 3.39 32.32
CA VAL A 172 -6.97 2.99 33.23
C VAL A 172 -8.33 3.49 32.73
N GLU A 173 -8.42 4.77 32.34
CA GLU A 173 -9.65 5.40 31.86
C GLU A 173 -10.18 4.72 30.58
N LEU A 174 -9.28 4.42 29.63
CA LEU A 174 -9.64 3.97 28.28
C LEU A 174 -9.41 2.46 28.08
N LYS A 175 -9.36 1.69 29.17
CA LYS A 175 -9.03 0.25 29.12
C LYS A 175 -9.92 -0.54 28.15
N GLU A 176 -11.23 -0.31 28.18
CA GLU A 176 -12.19 -1.00 27.30
C GLU A 176 -11.96 -0.64 25.83
N GLN A 177 -11.69 0.63 25.53
CA GLN A 177 -11.36 1.08 24.16
C GLN A 177 -10.05 0.47 23.67
N MET A 178 -9.03 0.39 24.53
CA MET A 178 -7.79 -0.30 24.19
C MET A 178 -8.02 -1.80 23.91
N ASP A 179 -8.85 -2.47 24.71
CA ASP A 179 -9.21 -3.87 24.49
C ASP A 179 -9.98 -4.07 23.18
N PHE A 180 -10.89 -3.16 22.84
CA PHE A 180 -11.58 -3.16 21.56
C PHE A 180 -10.61 -3.05 20.37
N ILE A 181 -9.63 -2.15 20.46
CA ILE A 181 -8.59 -2.00 19.42
C ILE A 181 -7.73 -3.26 19.33
N CYS A 182 -7.35 -3.86 20.46
CA CYS A 182 -6.62 -5.13 20.49
C CYS A 182 -7.42 -6.27 19.83
N PHE A 183 -8.72 -6.36 20.09
CA PHE A 183 -9.63 -7.30 19.42
C PHE A 183 -9.64 -7.09 17.90
N GLN A 184 -9.77 -5.86 17.42
CA GLN A 184 -9.72 -5.58 15.97
C GLN A 184 -8.41 -6.06 15.34
N GLN A 185 -7.27 -5.81 16.00
CA GLN A 185 -5.97 -6.24 15.48
C GLN A 185 -5.81 -7.76 15.50
N TYR A 186 -6.37 -8.44 16.51
CA TYR A 186 -6.43 -9.89 16.56
C TYR A 186 -7.26 -10.48 15.41
N GLU A 187 -8.48 -9.98 15.21
CA GLU A 187 -9.37 -10.44 14.13
C GLU A 187 -8.76 -10.19 12.75
N PHE A 188 -8.17 -9.01 12.55
CA PHE A 188 -7.41 -8.71 11.33
C PHE A 188 -6.30 -9.73 11.09
N ALA A 189 -5.46 -9.98 12.10
CA ALA A 189 -4.30 -10.87 11.95
C ALA A 189 -4.74 -12.32 11.70
N LYS A 190 -5.73 -12.80 12.46
CA LYS A 190 -6.31 -14.14 12.34
C LYS A 190 -6.84 -14.39 10.93
N GLN A 191 -7.61 -13.44 10.38
CA GLN A 191 -8.20 -13.58 9.06
C GLN A 191 -7.17 -13.41 7.93
N TRP A 192 -6.25 -12.45 8.06
CA TRP A 192 -5.18 -12.24 7.08
C TRP A 192 -4.23 -13.45 6.98
N GLU A 193 -3.82 -14.02 8.11
CA GLU A 193 -2.94 -15.19 8.15
C GLU A 193 -3.57 -16.36 7.39
N LYS A 194 -4.88 -16.60 7.58
CA LYS A 194 -5.62 -17.64 6.87
C LYS A 194 -5.67 -17.40 5.35
N LEU A 195 -5.94 -16.17 4.91
CA LEU A 195 -5.97 -15.83 3.48
C LEU A 195 -4.59 -15.93 2.83
N LYS A 196 -3.55 -15.40 3.48
CA LYS A 196 -2.17 -15.49 3.00
C LYS A 196 -1.72 -16.95 2.90
N GLN A 197 -2.01 -17.76 3.91
CA GLN A 197 -1.71 -19.19 3.88
C GLN A 197 -2.39 -19.87 2.70
N TYR A 198 -3.69 -19.59 2.47
CA TYR A 198 -4.41 -20.13 1.32
C TYR A 198 -3.77 -19.73 -0.02
N ALA A 199 -3.41 -18.46 -0.19
CA ALA A 199 -2.68 -17.99 -1.37
C ALA A 199 -1.38 -18.76 -1.57
N ASN A 200 -0.58 -18.92 -0.50
CA ASN A 200 0.70 -19.63 -0.57
C ASN A 200 0.53 -21.13 -0.86
N GLU A 201 -0.52 -21.79 -0.33
CA GLU A 201 -0.87 -23.18 -0.66
C GLU A 201 -1.24 -23.37 -2.14
N LYS A 202 -1.71 -22.30 -2.79
CA LYS A 202 -2.01 -22.21 -4.23
C LYS A 202 -0.82 -21.75 -5.08
N ASP A 203 0.38 -21.66 -4.49
CA ASP A 203 1.59 -21.13 -5.14
C ASP A 203 1.43 -19.67 -5.62
N ILE A 204 0.59 -18.90 -4.93
CA ILE A 204 0.42 -17.46 -5.11
C ILE A 204 1.13 -16.74 -3.96
N GLN A 205 2.09 -15.89 -4.30
CA GLN A 205 2.81 -15.05 -3.35
C GLN A 205 2.19 -13.66 -3.26
N ILE A 206 2.14 -13.09 -2.05
CA ILE A 206 1.62 -11.75 -1.82
C ILE A 206 2.77 -10.73 -1.88
N ILE A 207 2.66 -9.77 -2.80
CA ILE A 207 3.50 -8.58 -2.83
C ILE A 207 2.79 -7.49 -2.04
N GLY A 208 3.30 -7.23 -0.84
CA GLY A 208 2.89 -6.08 -0.04
C GLY A 208 3.62 -4.81 -0.45
N ASP A 209 3.25 -3.74 0.23
CA ASP A 209 3.73 -2.40 -0.07
C ASP A 209 3.86 -1.60 1.22
N ILE A 210 4.96 -0.85 1.34
CA ILE A 210 5.19 0.04 2.48
C ILE A 210 5.62 1.44 2.01
N PRO A 211 4.98 2.51 2.51
CA PRO A 211 5.49 3.86 2.33
C PRO A 211 6.86 3.99 3.00
N ILE A 212 7.83 4.68 2.40
CA ILE A 212 9.09 4.98 3.10
C ILE A 212 8.82 5.73 4.41
N TYR A 213 7.97 6.75 4.36
CA TYR A 213 7.64 7.58 5.52
C TYR A 213 6.43 7.05 6.29
N VAL A 214 6.34 7.44 7.56
CA VAL A 214 5.14 7.26 8.37
C VAL A 214 4.24 8.49 8.27
N ALA A 215 2.96 8.40 8.63
CA ALA A 215 2.13 9.61 8.75
C ALA A 215 2.59 10.44 9.96
N PHE A 216 2.49 11.78 9.88
CA PHE A 216 2.81 12.62 11.04
C PHE A 216 1.88 12.30 12.21
N ASP A 217 0.57 12.24 11.94
CA ASP A 217 -0.42 11.81 12.92
C ASP A 217 -0.51 10.28 12.94
N SER A 218 0.45 9.64 13.63
CA SER A 218 0.53 8.19 13.78
C SER A 218 1.06 7.79 15.16
N ALA A 219 0.76 6.55 15.57
CA ALA A 219 1.35 5.95 16.76
C ALA A 219 2.88 5.86 16.65
N ASP A 220 3.43 5.62 15.45
CA ASP A 220 4.89 5.54 15.25
C ASP A 220 5.58 6.87 15.59
N ALA A 221 5.07 7.98 15.04
CA ALA A 221 5.60 9.32 15.25
C ALA A 221 5.40 9.81 16.69
N TRP A 222 4.24 9.52 17.28
CA TRP A 222 3.94 9.87 18.66
C TRP A 222 4.80 9.09 19.66
N ALA A 223 4.93 7.77 19.49
CA ALA A 223 5.62 6.91 20.45
C ALA A 223 7.15 6.95 20.35
N ASN A 224 7.70 7.36 19.20
CA ASN A 224 9.15 7.33 18.93
C ASN A 224 9.64 8.65 18.32
N PRO A 225 9.42 9.82 18.97
CA PRO A 225 9.73 11.13 18.40
C PRO A 225 11.22 11.30 18.06
N GLU A 226 12.12 10.57 18.74
CA GLU A 226 13.57 10.61 18.50
C GLU A 226 14.00 10.06 17.14
N LEU A 227 13.14 9.26 16.49
CA LEU A 227 13.37 8.73 15.14
C LEU A 227 13.17 9.78 14.05
N PHE A 228 12.58 10.94 14.38
CA PHE A 228 12.12 11.96 13.43
C PHE A 228 12.78 13.32 13.66
N GLN A 229 12.84 14.13 12.61
CA GLN A 229 13.42 15.48 12.62
C GLN A 229 12.44 16.47 13.28
N PHE A 230 12.24 16.30 14.58
CA PHE A 230 11.39 17.13 15.41
C PHE A 230 12.20 18.15 16.22
N ASP A 231 11.56 19.28 16.53
CA ASP A 231 12.01 20.19 17.56
C ASP A 231 11.69 19.66 18.98
N GLU A 232 12.06 20.42 20.00
CA GLU A 232 11.81 20.13 21.42
C GLU A 232 10.31 20.02 21.79
N ASN A 233 9.42 20.54 20.94
CA ASN A 233 7.97 20.48 21.11
C ASN A 233 7.32 19.41 20.23
N SER A 234 8.11 18.49 19.67
CA SER A 234 7.65 17.43 18.76
C SER A 234 6.97 17.97 17.49
N THR A 235 7.44 19.12 16.99
CA THR A 235 7.01 19.72 15.73
C THR A 235 8.01 19.38 14.62
N PRO A 236 7.57 18.99 13.41
CA PRO A 236 8.47 18.76 12.29
C PRO A 236 9.32 19.99 11.97
N LEU A 237 10.62 19.81 11.78
CA LEU A 237 11.51 20.84 11.24
C LEU A 237 11.32 20.99 9.72
N ALA A 238 11.09 19.86 9.06
CA ALA A 238 10.81 19.74 7.64
C ALA A 238 9.96 18.50 7.39
N VAL A 239 9.29 18.47 6.23
CA VAL A 239 8.39 17.41 5.80
C VAL A 239 8.77 16.87 4.43
N ALA A 240 8.30 15.66 4.16
CA ALA A 240 8.55 14.97 2.91
C ALA A 240 7.74 15.53 1.74
N GLY A 241 8.28 15.31 0.54
CA GLY A 241 7.66 15.64 -0.73
C GLY A 241 8.58 15.35 -1.90
N CYS A 242 8.21 15.86 -3.07
CA CYS A 242 9.03 15.87 -4.27
C CYS A 242 9.16 17.30 -4.82
N PRO A 243 10.30 17.64 -5.44
CA PRO A 243 10.49 18.95 -6.08
C PRO A 243 9.50 19.15 -7.23
N PRO A 244 9.35 20.40 -7.71
CA PRO A 244 8.70 20.68 -8.98
C PRO A 244 9.27 19.87 -10.14
N ASP A 245 8.40 19.32 -10.97
CA ASP A 245 8.75 18.61 -12.20
C ASP A 245 7.75 18.92 -13.33
N ALA A 246 7.91 18.25 -14.48
CA ALA A 246 7.05 18.46 -15.65
C ALA A 246 5.58 18.05 -15.43
N PHE A 247 5.30 17.22 -14.42
CA PHE A 247 3.97 16.72 -14.09
C PHE A 247 3.32 17.52 -12.94
N ALA A 248 4.12 18.08 -12.03
CA ALA A 248 3.70 18.85 -10.87
C ALA A 248 4.50 20.16 -10.76
N ALA A 249 3.93 21.25 -11.28
CA ALA A 249 4.59 22.56 -11.37
C ALA A 249 5.04 23.16 -10.02
N THR A 250 4.38 22.80 -8.92
CA THR A 250 4.75 23.24 -7.55
C THR A 250 5.35 22.11 -6.70
N GLY A 251 5.71 21.00 -7.36
CA GLY A 251 6.09 19.75 -6.73
C GLY A 251 4.94 19.14 -5.95
N GLN A 252 5.27 18.16 -5.09
CA GLN A 252 4.31 17.46 -4.26
C GLN A 252 4.68 17.63 -2.79
N LEU A 253 3.75 18.16 -1.99
CA LEU A 253 3.91 18.28 -0.55
C LEU A 253 3.14 17.13 0.12
N TRP A 254 3.85 16.12 0.62
CA TRP A 254 3.22 14.95 1.25
C TRP A 254 2.97 15.17 2.73
N GLY A 255 3.81 15.95 3.41
CA GLY A 255 3.60 16.35 4.80
C GLY A 255 4.08 15.34 5.85
N ASN A 256 4.65 14.21 5.44
CA ASN A 256 5.20 13.22 6.37
C ASN A 256 6.43 13.77 7.13
N PRO A 257 6.65 13.36 8.38
CA PRO A 257 7.86 13.70 9.11
C PRO A 257 9.08 12.99 8.51
N LEU A 258 10.21 13.67 8.49
CA LEU A 258 11.47 13.13 7.97
C LEU A 258 12.24 12.39 9.06
N TYR A 259 12.98 11.34 8.70
CA TYR A 259 13.76 10.56 9.65
C TYR A 259 15.05 11.27 10.11
N ARG A 260 15.42 11.05 11.37
CA ARG A 260 16.76 11.32 11.90
C ARG A 260 17.69 10.14 11.60
N TRP A 261 18.13 10.05 10.35
CA TRP A 261 18.94 8.92 9.88
C TRP A 261 20.23 8.69 10.67
N ASP A 262 20.80 9.74 11.27
CA ASP A 262 21.91 9.66 12.20
C ASP A 262 21.57 8.84 13.45
N TYR A 263 20.39 9.07 14.04
CA TYR A 263 19.90 8.31 15.19
C TYR A 263 19.56 6.86 14.81
N HIS A 264 18.94 6.65 13.65
CA HIS A 264 18.70 5.31 13.12
C HIS A 264 20.02 4.55 12.96
N ALA A 265 21.05 5.15 12.37
CA ALA A 265 22.36 4.53 12.22
C ALA A 265 23.02 4.21 13.58
N GLN A 266 22.98 5.15 14.55
CA GLN A 266 23.52 4.95 15.89
C GLN A 266 22.87 3.79 16.66
N THR A 267 21.59 3.54 16.40
CA THR A 267 20.82 2.44 17.01
C THR A 267 20.84 1.16 16.17
N GLY A 268 21.67 1.11 15.12
CA GLY A 268 21.80 -0.07 14.25
C GLY A 268 20.54 -0.34 13.41
N TYR A 269 19.82 0.72 13.03
CA TYR A 269 18.59 0.68 12.24
C TYR A 269 17.49 -0.19 12.84
N VAL A 270 17.50 -0.40 14.16
CA VAL A 270 16.63 -1.38 14.85
C VAL A 270 15.14 -1.20 14.55
N TRP A 271 14.68 0.04 14.39
CA TRP A 271 13.28 0.33 14.04
C TRP A 271 12.92 -0.15 12.63
N TRP A 272 13.76 0.17 11.63
CA TRP A 272 13.55 -0.28 10.25
C TRP A 272 13.63 -1.80 10.10
N ILE A 273 14.57 -2.44 10.79
CA ILE A 273 14.68 -3.91 10.82
C ILE A 273 13.44 -4.53 11.47
N SER A 274 12.93 -3.92 12.55
CA SER A 274 11.68 -4.36 13.20
C SER A 274 10.47 -4.22 12.27
N ARG A 275 10.35 -3.09 11.58
CA ARG A 275 9.28 -2.82 10.62
C ARG A 275 9.29 -3.83 9.48
N LEU A 276 10.44 -4.02 8.82
CA LEU A 276 10.57 -4.99 7.72
C LEU A 276 10.30 -6.42 8.19
N ARG A 277 10.79 -6.81 9.37
CA ARG A 277 10.51 -8.13 9.95
C ARG A 277 9.01 -8.35 10.13
N HIS A 278 8.28 -7.33 10.61
CA HIS A 278 6.83 -7.38 10.73
C HIS A 278 6.16 -7.49 9.35
N CYS A 279 6.58 -6.69 8.37
CA CYS A 279 6.04 -6.76 7.02
C CYS A 279 6.22 -8.14 6.38
N PHE A 280 7.34 -8.83 6.61
CA PHE A 280 7.54 -10.20 6.13
C PHE A 280 6.69 -11.26 6.87
N THR A 281 5.99 -10.90 7.95
CA THR A 281 4.91 -11.76 8.48
C THR A 281 3.60 -11.58 7.72
N LEU A 282 3.42 -10.41 7.08
CA LEU A 282 2.21 -10.08 6.32
C LEU A 282 2.37 -10.44 4.84
N TYR A 283 3.58 -10.36 4.29
CA TYR A 283 3.83 -10.43 2.84
C TYR A 283 4.99 -11.36 2.51
N ASP A 284 4.98 -11.94 1.32
CA ASP A 284 6.08 -12.78 0.81
C ASP A 284 7.17 -11.93 0.15
N VAL A 285 6.76 -10.80 -0.44
CA VAL A 285 7.61 -9.79 -1.06
C VAL A 285 7.15 -8.41 -0.59
N VAL A 286 8.08 -7.48 -0.36
CA VAL A 286 7.76 -6.12 0.09
C VAL A 286 8.24 -5.12 -0.95
N ARG A 287 7.31 -4.41 -1.61
CA ARG A 287 7.65 -3.18 -2.32
C ARG A 287 7.92 -2.07 -1.30
N VAL A 288 9.05 -1.40 -1.45
CA VAL A 288 9.37 -0.22 -0.63
C VAL A 288 9.22 1.01 -1.52
N ASP A 289 8.18 1.76 -1.23
CA ASP A 289 7.80 3.00 -1.92
C ASP A 289 8.86 4.10 -1.74
N HIS A 290 9.03 4.94 -2.76
CA HIS A 290 9.98 6.03 -2.81
C HIS A 290 11.40 5.64 -2.37
N PHE A 291 11.90 4.54 -2.93
CA PHE A 291 13.18 3.93 -2.56
C PHE A 291 14.36 4.91 -2.72
N ARG A 292 14.26 5.83 -3.69
CA ARG A 292 15.24 6.90 -3.86
C ARG A 292 15.48 7.74 -2.61
N GLY A 293 14.50 7.84 -1.71
CA GLY A 293 14.60 8.49 -0.40
C GLY A 293 15.68 7.92 0.52
N PHE A 294 16.14 6.68 0.27
CA PHE A 294 17.26 6.10 1.00
C PHE A 294 18.63 6.60 0.51
N ASP A 295 18.77 7.06 -0.72
CA ASP A 295 19.98 7.75 -1.20
C ASP A 295 19.90 9.24 -0.86
N GLU A 296 18.84 9.91 -1.32
CA GLU A 296 18.58 11.32 -1.10
C GLU A 296 17.09 11.56 -0.93
N TYR A 297 16.68 12.35 0.04
CA TYR A 297 15.28 12.73 0.22
C TYR A 297 15.10 14.24 0.14
N TYR A 298 13.93 14.66 -0.33
CA TYR A 298 13.61 16.07 -0.48
C TYR A 298 12.93 16.59 0.79
N ALA A 299 13.56 17.57 1.43
CA ALA A 299 13.15 18.10 2.72
C ALA A 299 12.56 19.51 2.54
N ILE A 300 11.25 19.64 2.72
CA ILE A 300 10.52 20.89 2.59
C ILE A 300 10.35 21.53 3.97
N PRO A 301 10.71 22.81 4.19
CA PRO A 301 10.51 23.48 5.48
C PRO A 301 9.07 23.32 5.99
N TYR A 302 8.92 22.94 7.26
CA TYR A 302 7.59 22.76 7.84
C TYR A 302 6.84 24.10 7.89
N GLY A 303 5.57 24.09 7.47
CA GLY A 303 4.73 25.28 7.36
C GLY A 303 4.55 25.82 5.94
N ASP A 304 5.43 25.42 5.01
CA ASP A 304 5.29 25.73 3.58
C ASP A 304 4.01 25.14 3.00
N LYS A 305 3.48 25.80 1.96
CA LYS A 305 2.24 25.38 1.25
C LYS A 305 2.50 24.60 -0.03
N THR A 306 3.73 24.65 -0.53
CA THR A 306 4.19 23.96 -1.74
C THR A 306 5.55 23.33 -1.48
N ALA A 307 6.04 22.54 -2.43
CA ALA A 307 7.33 21.86 -2.31
C ALA A 307 8.51 22.68 -2.89
N GLU A 308 8.27 23.89 -3.38
CA GLU A 308 9.25 24.65 -4.15
C GLU A 308 10.52 25.02 -3.36
N ASN A 309 10.41 25.22 -2.03
CA ASN A 309 11.53 25.64 -1.19
C ASN A 309 12.25 24.46 -0.51
N GLY A 310 11.98 23.23 -0.94
CA GLY A 310 12.65 22.06 -0.39
C GLY A 310 14.12 21.95 -0.83
N VAL A 311 14.87 21.11 -0.12
CA VAL A 311 16.27 20.82 -0.44
C VAL A 311 16.54 19.33 -0.36
N TRP A 312 17.39 18.83 -1.26
CA TRP A 312 17.88 17.46 -1.21
C TRP A 312 18.81 17.25 0.00
N LYS A 313 18.54 16.20 0.77
CA LYS A 313 19.37 15.74 1.90
C LYS A 313 19.74 14.27 1.72
N LYS A 314 20.91 13.87 2.23
CA LYS A 314 21.38 12.49 2.15
C LYS A 314 20.59 11.57 3.08
N GLY A 315 20.11 10.45 2.53
CA GLY A 315 19.55 9.34 3.27
C GLY A 315 20.63 8.44 3.88
N PRO A 316 20.26 7.25 4.41
CA PRO A 316 21.17 6.31 5.05
C PRO A 316 22.06 5.56 4.06
N GLY A 317 21.74 5.60 2.75
CA GLY A 317 22.43 4.86 1.70
C GLY A 317 22.40 3.35 1.92
N ILE A 318 23.47 2.69 1.47
CA ILE A 318 23.59 1.23 1.46
C ILE A 318 23.69 0.61 2.85
N ASP A 319 24.09 1.37 3.88
CA ASP A 319 24.35 0.86 5.24
C ASP A 319 23.09 0.27 5.89
N LEU A 320 21.92 0.86 5.62
CA LEU A 320 20.65 0.30 6.04
C LEU A 320 20.44 -1.09 5.41
N PHE A 321 20.67 -1.23 4.11
CA PHE A 321 20.41 -2.48 3.39
C PHE A 321 21.46 -3.57 3.66
N HIS A 322 22.71 -3.19 3.96
CA HIS A 322 23.67 -4.13 4.55
C HIS A 322 23.16 -4.68 5.89
N THR A 323 22.54 -3.83 6.71
CA THR A 323 21.92 -4.25 7.98
C THR A 323 20.70 -5.13 7.73
N VAL A 324 19.86 -4.82 6.74
CA VAL A 324 18.75 -5.67 6.31
C VAL A 324 19.27 -7.06 5.92
N LYS A 325 20.27 -7.13 5.04
CA LYS A 325 20.86 -8.39 4.61
C LYS A 325 21.45 -9.20 5.77
N LYS A 326 22.10 -8.52 6.73
CA LYS A 326 22.68 -9.15 7.92
C LYS A 326 21.60 -9.72 8.85
N GLU A 327 20.53 -8.99 9.11
CA GLU A 327 19.55 -9.32 10.15
C GLU A 327 18.34 -10.12 9.63
N LEU A 328 18.02 -9.99 8.34
CA LEU A 328 16.87 -10.62 7.69
C LEU A 328 17.25 -11.57 6.54
N GLY A 329 18.53 -11.66 6.16
CA GLY A 329 19.00 -12.52 5.08
C GLY A 329 18.69 -11.96 3.69
N ASP A 330 18.50 -12.84 2.71
CA ASP A 330 18.11 -12.46 1.35
C ASP A 330 16.60 -12.13 1.30
N ALA A 331 16.26 -10.98 1.88
CA ALA A 331 14.90 -10.46 1.95
C ALA A 331 14.37 -10.09 0.55
N ASN A 332 13.16 -10.55 0.21
CA ASN A 332 12.51 -10.25 -1.06
C ASN A 332 11.93 -8.83 -1.03
N ILE A 333 12.70 -7.86 -1.52
CA ILE A 333 12.31 -6.45 -1.61
C ILE A 333 12.25 -6.02 -3.07
N ILE A 334 11.24 -5.25 -3.44
CA ILE A 334 11.17 -4.52 -4.71
C ILE A 334 11.42 -3.05 -4.41
N ALA A 335 12.38 -2.45 -5.10
CA ALA A 335 12.69 -1.02 -4.99
C ALA A 335 11.77 -0.23 -5.93
N GLU A 336 10.90 0.62 -5.38
CA GLU A 336 10.20 1.62 -6.17
C GLU A 336 11.18 2.75 -6.51
N ASP A 337 11.74 2.68 -7.71
CA ASP A 337 12.75 3.59 -8.25
C ASP A 337 12.20 4.42 -9.43
N LEU A 338 10.98 4.93 -9.33
CA LEU A 338 10.40 5.80 -10.36
C LEU A 338 10.74 7.29 -10.10
N GLY A 339 10.42 8.13 -11.08
CA GLY A 339 10.64 9.57 -11.03
C GLY A 339 12.06 9.99 -11.40
N TYR A 340 12.55 11.06 -10.77
CA TYR A 340 13.89 11.61 -11.06
C TYR A 340 14.99 10.73 -10.44
N LEU A 341 15.66 9.97 -11.30
CA LEU A 341 16.75 9.07 -10.93
C LEU A 341 18.12 9.70 -11.21
N THR A 342 18.91 9.85 -10.16
CA THR A 342 20.33 10.17 -10.25
C THR A 342 21.17 8.90 -10.43
N GLU A 343 22.41 9.04 -10.89
CA GLU A 343 23.36 7.92 -10.96
C GLU A 343 23.56 7.24 -9.59
N SER A 344 23.51 8.00 -8.49
CA SER A 344 23.64 7.45 -7.14
C SER A 344 22.45 6.60 -6.72
N VAL A 345 21.22 6.99 -7.09
CA VAL A 345 20.02 6.18 -6.82
C VAL A 345 20.08 4.87 -7.61
N MET A 346 20.41 4.93 -8.91
CA MET A 346 20.55 3.73 -9.74
C MET A 346 21.62 2.79 -9.18
N LYS A 347 22.75 3.35 -8.74
CA LYS A 347 23.80 2.59 -8.08
C LYS A 347 23.36 1.97 -6.75
N LEU A 348 22.56 2.68 -5.94
CA LEU A 348 22.04 2.13 -4.69
C LEU A 348 21.15 0.91 -4.94
N VAL A 349 20.24 1.00 -5.91
CA VAL A 349 19.38 -0.13 -6.30
C VAL A 349 20.24 -1.30 -6.78
N GLU A 350 21.20 -1.05 -7.67
CA GLU A 350 22.14 -2.09 -8.15
C GLU A 350 22.92 -2.76 -7.00
N ASP A 351 23.50 -1.95 -6.10
CA ASP A 351 24.31 -2.44 -4.97
C ASP A 351 23.47 -3.26 -3.97
N THR A 352 22.17 -2.98 -3.85
CA THR A 352 21.26 -3.79 -3.01
C THR A 352 20.94 -5.16 -3.62
N GLY A 353 20.99 -5.27 -4.96
CA GLY A 353 20.54 -6.44 -5.71
C GLY A 353 19.01 -6.58 -5.81
N TYR A 354 18.24 -5.63 -5.28
CA TYR A 354 16.78 -5.66 -5.38
C TYR A 354 16.32 -5.26 -6.80
N PRO A 355 15.24 -5.88 -7.33
CA PRO A 355 14.66 -5.44 -8.59
C PRO A 355 14.08 -4.04 -8.47
N GLY A 356 14.42 -3.19 -9.45
CA GLY A 356 13.73 -1.92 -9.70
C GLY A 356 12.43 -2.11 -10.49
N MET A 357 11.73 -1.02 -10.76
CA MET A 357 10.45 -0.98 -11.45
C MET A 357 10.56 -0.37 -12.86
N LYS A 358 9.71 -0.84 -13.76
CA LYS A 358 9.53 -0.29 -15.11
C LYS A 358 8.04 -0.11 -15.39
N VAL A 359 7.62 1.08 -15.82
CA VAL A 359 6.19 1.38 -16.06
C VAL A 359 6.01 1.77 -17.53
N LEU A 360 5.25 0.98 -18.29
CA LEU A 360 5.08 1.18 -19.73
C LEU A 360 4.38 2.49 -20.08
N GLN A 361 3.51 3.03 -19.22
CA GLN A 361 2.93 4.37 -19.42
C GLN A 361 3.96 5.50 -19.41
N PHE A 362 5.19 5.26 -18.94
CA PHE A 362 6.32 6.20 -19.02
C PHE A 362 7.28 5.89 -20.19
N ALA A 363 6.98 4.86 -20.99
CA ALA A 363 7.86 4.41 -22.08
C ALA A 363 7.76 5.26 -23.34
N PHE A 364 6.62 5.90 -23.55
CA PHE A 364 6.28 6.56 -24.81
C PHE A 364 6.21 8.07 -24.61
N ASP A 365 7.39 8.70 -24.68
CA ASP A 365 7.56 10.16 -24.76
C ASP A 365 8.39 10.46 -26.00
N SER A 366 7.79 11.10 -26.98
CA SER A 366 8.43 11.40 -28.28
C SER A 366 9.56 12.44 -28.20
N ARG A 367 9.76 13.08 -27.05
CA ARG A 367 10.75 14.15 -26.86
C ARG A 367 12.12 13.64 -26.42
N GLU A 368 12.20 12.46 -25.82
CA GLU A 368 13.45 11.89 -25.28
C GLU A 368 13.48 10.35 -25.33
N GLU A 369 14.68 9.76 -25.21
CA GLU A 369 14.81 8.31 -25.10
C GLU A 369 14.31 7.83 -23.74
N SER A 370 13.61 6.69 -23.70
CA SER A 370 13.01 6.16 -22.47
C SER A 370 13.67 4.88 -21.97
N ASN A 371 14.11 4.92 -20.71
CA ASN A 371 14.55 3.75 -19.94
C ASN A 371 13.39 2.80 -19.57
N TYR A 372 12.15 3.19 -19.90
CA TYR A 372 10.95 2.40 -19.71
C TYR A 372 10.52 1.63 -20.97
N LEU A 373 11.30 1.67 -22.06
CA LEU A 373 11.07 0.79 -23.22
C LEU A 373 11.65 -0.62 -22.98
N PRO A 374 10.92 -1.70 -23.30
CA PRO A 374 11.33 -3.07 -22.96
C PRO A 374 12.70 -3.55 -23.47
N HIS A 375 13.20 -3.00 -24.57
CA HIS A 375 14.53 -3.36 -25.07
C HIS A 375 15.68 -2.80 -24.21
N ASN A 376 15.39 -1.87 -23.29
CA ASN A 376 16.34 -1.27 -22.34
C ASN A 376 16.31 -1.94 -20.96
N TYR A 377 15.46 -2.95 -20.76
CA TYR A 377 15.28 -3.56 -19.43
C TYR A 377 16.44 -4.49 -19.05
N PRO A 378 16.88 -4.47 -17.78
CA PRO A 378 17.60 -5.61 -17.21
C PRO A 378 16.61 -6.77 -16.93
N HIS A 379 17.14 -7.96 -16.63
CA HIS A 379 16.30 -9.06 -16.13
C HIS A 379 15.73 -8.77 -14.74
N ASN A 380 16.57 -8.26 -13.82
CA ASN A 380 16.21 -7.99 -12.43
C ASN A 380 15.38 -6.71 -12.29
N CYS A 381 14.16 -6.73 -12.82
CA CYS A 381 13.18 -5.68 -12.65
C CYS A 381 11.76 -6.24 -12.66
N VAL A 382 10.83 -5.41 -12.20
CA VAL A 382 9.39 -5.64 -12.26
C VAL A 382 8.78 -4.68 -13.25
N VAL A 383 8.17 -5.20 -14.32
CA VAL A 383 7.45 -4.38 -15.30
C VAL A 383 5.97 -4.27 -14.96
N TYR A 384 5.43 -3.07 -15.13
CA TYR A 384 4.02 -2.74 -14.99
C TYR A 384 3.52 -2.10 -16.28
N THR A 385 2.25 -2.30 -16.61
CA THR A 385 1.55 -1.43 -17.57
C THR A 385 1.41 -0.03 -16.98
N GLY A 386 0.81 0.04 -15.79
CA GLY A 386 0.69 1.20 -14.91
C GLY A 386 0.67 0.75 -13.45
N THR A 387 0.81 1.69 -12.51
CA THR A 387 0.62 1.44 -11.07
C THR A 387 -0.76 1.93 -10.63
N HIS A 388 -1.01 1.94 -9.31
CA HIS A 388 -2.23 2.51 -8.72
C HIS A 388 -2.29 4.05 -8.82
N ASP A 389 -1.16 4.73 -9.03
CA ASP A 389 -1.10 6.19 -9.22
C ASP A 389 -1.30 6.61 -10.68
N ASN A 390 -1.14 5.66 -11.59
CA ASN A 390 -1.39 5.87 -13.01
C ASN A 390 -2.88 5.80 -13.33
N ASN A 391 -3.26 6.37 -14.47
CA ASN A 391 -4.55 6.08 -15.06
C ASN A 391 -4.55 4.61 -15.56
N THR A 392 -5.70 4.02 -15.86
CA THR A 392 -5.72 2.74 -16.59
C THR A 392 -5.07 2.94 -17.96
N VAL A 393 -4.55 1.90 -18.60
CA VAL A 393 -3.98 2.04 -19.96
C VAL A 393 -5.03 2.61 -20.91
N ARG A 394 -6.28 2.15 -20.80
CA ARG A 394 -7.36 2.65 -21.66
C ARG A 394 -7.64 4.14 -21.44
N GLY A 395 -7.71 4.59 -20.17
CA GLY A 395 -7.89 6.00 -19.84
C GLY A 395 -6.69 6.85 -20.24
N TRP A 396 -5.48 6.38 -19.97
CA TRP A 396 -4.23 7.04 -20.34
C TRP A 396 -4.10 7.25 -21.85
N LEU A 397 -4.52 6.30 -22.67
CA LEU A 397 -4.54 6.45 -24.13
C LEU A 397 -5.44 7.61 -24.60
N ASP A 398 -6.45 8.03 -23.82
CA ASP A 398 -7.26 9.23 -24.11
C ASP A 398 -6.51 10.54 -23.80
N ASP A 399 -5.56 10.50 -22.88
CA ASP A 399 -4.80 11.66 -22.42
C ASP A 399 -3.51 11.88 -23.23
N MET A 400 -3.02 10.87 -23.97
CA MET A 400 -1.80 10.97 -24.80
C MET A 400 -1.94 11.97 -25.95
N CYS A 401 -0.86 12.70 -26.26
CA CYS A 401 -0.78 13.47 -27.51
C CYS A 401 -0.62 12.57 -28.74
N GLU A 402 -0.86 13.13 -29.92
CA GLU A 402 -0.81 12.39 -31.19
C GLU A 402 0.58 11.79 -31.45
N GLU A 403 1.65 12.51 -31.13
CA GLU A 403 3.03 12.07 -31.36
C GLU A 403 3.43 10.89 -30.47
N ASP A 404 3.09 10.93 -29.18
CA ASP A 404 3.38 9.84 -28.26
C ASP A 404 2.55 8.58 -28.60
N ASN A 405 1.30 8.77 -29.05
CA ASN A 405 0.44 7.69 -29.48
C ASN A 405 0.99 7.02 -30.75
N ALA A 406 1.40 7.83 -31.74
CA ALA A 406 2.03 7.32 -32.96
C ALA A 406 3.34 6.56 -32.66
N LEU A 407 4.15 7.03 -31.70
CA LEU A 407 5.35 6.32 -31.24
C LEU A 407 4.99 4.95 -30.64
N ALA A 408 3.96 4.88 -29.78
CA ALA A 408 3.50 3.62 -29.20
C ALA A 408 2.98 2.65 -30.27
N GLU A 409 2.22 3.17 -31.25
CA GLU A 409 1.70 2.39 -32.37
C GLU A 409 2.80 1.80 -33.26
N ASP A 410 3.81 2.60 -33.59
CA ASP A 410 4.96 2.17 -34.39
C ASP A 410 5.79 1.12 -33.64
N TYR A 411 6.07 1.36 -32.36
CA TYR A 411 6.86 0.44 -31.53
C TYR A 411 6.21 -0.93 -31.38
N MET A 412 4.88 -0.98 -31.20
CA MET A 412 4.12 -2.23 -31.07
C MET A 412 3.64 -2.78 -32.42
N ASN A 413 3.78 -2.02 -33.50
CA ASN A 413 3.22 -2.31 -34.82
C ASN A 413 1.73 -2.68 -34.75
N ASN A 414 0.92 -1.82 -34.12
CA ASN A 414 -0.48 -2.09 -33.79
C ASN A 414 -1.45 -0.96 -34.17
N ALA A 415 -1.10 -0.12 -35.15
CA ALA A 415 -1.93 1.03 -35.58
C ALA A 415 -3.37 0.64 -35.95
N ASP A 416 -3.57 -0.57 -36.49
CA ASP A 416 -4.89 -1.09 -36.87
C ASP A 416 -5.72 -1.62 -35.68
N THR A 417 -5.14 -1.74 -34.48
CA THR A 417 -5.83 -2.25 -33.29
C THR A 417 -6.76 -1.17 -32.71
N PRO A 418 -8.06 -1.47 -32.53
CA PRO A 418 -9.00 -0.53 -31.90
C PRO A 418 -8.53 -0.10 -30.51
N LYS A 419 -8.71 1.18 -30.18
CA LYS A 419 -8.25 1.77 -28.91
C LYS A 419 -8.73 1.01 -27.66
N ASP A 420 -9.97 0.51 -27.68
CA ASP A 420 -10.57 -0.26 -26.57
C ASP A 420 -9.92 -1.63 -26.37
N GLU A 421 -9.22 -2.15 -27.38
CA GLU A 421 -8.50 -3.43 -27.34
C GLU A 421 -7.00 -3.27 -27.06
N ARG A 422 -6.46 -2.06 -27.26
CA ARG A 422 -5.02 -1.76 -27.07
C ARG A 422 -4.47 -2.06 -25.68
N PRO A 423 -5.20 -2.00 -24.55
CA PRO A 423 -4.65 -2.42 -23.26
C PRO A 423 -4.01 -3.82 -23.30
N TRP A 424 -4.56 -4.75 -24.08
CA TRP A 424 -3.98 -6.07 -24.27
C TRP A 424 -2.64 -6.06 -25.02
N GLU A 425 -2.36 -5.08 -25.87
CA GLU A 425 -1.05 -4.94 -26.53
C GLU A 425 0.02 -4.46 -25.54
N PHE A 426 -0.32 -3.57 -24.61
CA PHE A 426 0.57 -3.18 -23.51
C PHE A 426 0.84 -4.36 -22.56
N ILE A 427 -0.19 -5.15 -22.26
CA ILE A 427 -0.05 -6.39 -21.47
C ILE A 427 0.89 -7.38 -22.18
N ARG A 428 0.70 -7.60 -23.49
CA ARG A 428 1.62 -8.45 -24.28
C ARG A 428 3.04 -7.91 -24.27
N LEU A 429 3.21 -6.59 -24.33
CA LEU A 429 4.51 -5.95 -24.28
C LEU A 429 5.21 -6.15 -22.92
N ALA A 430 4.48 -5.99 -21.81
CA ALA A 430 5.00 -6.26 -20.46
C ALA A 430 5.36 -7.74 -20.29
N LEU A 431 4.44 -8.64 -20.61
CA LEU A 431 4.66 -10.09 -20.48
C LEU A 431 5.77 -10.58 -21.43
N GLY A 432 5.90 -10.02 -22.62
CA GLY A 432 6.95 -10.36 -23.59
C GLY A 432 8.34 -9.79 -23.27
N SER A 433 8.45 -8.83 -22.36
CA SER A 433 9.74 -8.22 -21.98
C SER A 433 10.68 -9.17 -21.26
N VAL A 434 11.96 -8.81 -21.09
CA VAL A 434 12.97 -9.61 -20.37
C VAL A 434 12.84 -9.59 -18.84
N ALA A 435 12.01 -8.70 -18.29
CA ALA A 435 11.79 -8.55 -16.85
C ALA A 435 11.40 -9.89 -16.18
N ASP A 436 12.01 -10.20 -15.04
CA ASP A 436 11.76 -11.41 -14.26
C ASP A 436 10.32 -11.46 -13.74
N LEU A 437 9.72 -10.31 -13.43
CA LEU A 437 8.32 -10.22 -13.01
C LEU A 437 7.57 -9.18 -13.84
N ALA A 438 6.33 -9.51 -14.24
CA ALA A 438 5.39 -8.58 -14.84
C ALA A 438 4.13 -8.49 -13.98
N VAL A 439 3.80 -7.32 -13.47
CA VAL A 439 2.61 -7.10 -12.64
C VAL A 439 1.65 -6.15 -13.34
N ILE A 440 0.42 -6.60 -13.58
CA ILE A 440 -0.56 -5.85 -14.35
C ILE A 440 -1.74 -5.48 -13.44
N PRO A 441 -2.20 -4.21 -13.38
CA PRO A 441 -3.46 -3.85 -12.75
C PRO A 441 -4.63 -4.59 -13.37
N LEU A 442 -5.53 -5.13 -12.55
CA LEU A 442 -6.69 -5.88 -13.06
C LEU A 442 -7.55 -5.05 -14.03
N GLN A 443 -7.61 -3.73 -13.82
CA GLN A 443 -8.35 -2.81 -14.69
C GLN A 443 -7.91 -2.89 -16.16
N ASP A 444 -6.62 -3.13 -16.41
CA ASP A 444 -6.08 -3.20 -17.77
C ASP A 444 -6.50 -4.49 -18.47
N TYR A 445 -6.56 -5.62 -17.76
CA TYR A 445 -7.11 -6.87 -18.28
C TYR A 445 -8.60 -6.75 -18.64
N LEU A 446 -9.32 -5.91 -17.90
CA LEU A 446 -10.73 -5.61 -18.11
C LEU A 446 -10.97 -4.46 -19.10
N CYS A 447 -9.90 -3.84 -19.64
CA CYS A 447 -9.95 -2.68 -20.53
C CYS A 447 -10.78 -1.50 -19.98
N LEU A 448 -10.82 -1.29 -18.66
CA LEU A 448 -11.60 -0.23 -18.03
C LEU A 448 -10.95 1.14 -18.24
N GLY A 449 -11.75 2.21 -18.32
CA GLY A 449 -11.27 3.58 -18.51
C GLY A 449 -10.90 4.29 -17.21
N THR A 450 -10.80 5.62 -17.28
CA THR A 450 -10.44 6.49 -16.14
C THR A 450 -11.36 6.34 -14.93
N GLU A 451 -12.60 5.89 -15.12
CA GLU A 451 -13.53 5.58 -14.03
C GLU A 451 -13.02 4.49 -13.08
N ALA A 452 -12.05 3.67 -13.52
CA ALA A 452 -11.46 2.61 -12.72
C ALA A 452 -10.08 2.96 -12.14
N ARG A 453 -9.64 4.21 -12.28
CA ARG A 453 -8.39 4.70 -11.69
C ARG A 453 -8.43 4.58 -10.17
N ILE A 454 -7.36 4.03 -9.58
CA ILE A 454 -7.25 3.88 -8.12
C ILE A 454 -6.96 5.23 -7.47
N ASN A 455 -5.91 5.92 -7.91
CA ASN A 455 -5.49 7.19 -7.33
C ASN A 455 -5.07 8.18 -8.41
N LEU A 456 -5.50 9.43 -8.25
CA LEU A 456 -4.95 10.59 -8.92
C LEU A 456 -4.11 11.38 -7.89
N PRO A 457 -2.77 11.32 -7.98
CA PRO A 457 -1.90 12.00 -7.02
C PRO A 457 -2.24 13.48 -6.83
N SER A 458 -2.01 13.98 -5.61
CA SER A 458 -2.28 15.38 -5.22
C SER A 458 -3.74 15.84 -5.33
N THR A 459 -4.71 14.92 -5.29
CA THR A 459 -6.15 15.23 -5.25
C THR A 459 -6.85 14.62 -4.04
N LEU A 460 -8.05 15.10 -3.74
CA LEU A 460 -8.88 14.63 -2.63
C LEU A 460 -10.26 14.18 -3.14
N GLY A 461 -10.88 13.23 -2.44
CA GLY A 461 -12.32 12.91 -2.55
C GLY A 461 -12.71 11.71 -3.44
N ASN A 462 -11.92 11.39 -4.47
CA ASN A 462 -12.26 10.31 -5.43
C ASN A 462 -11.25 9.15 -5.48
N ASN A 463 -10.22 9.17 -4.65
CA ASN A 463 -9.15 8.18 -4.66
C ASN A 463 -9.50 6.96 -3.79
N TRP A 464 -8.92 5.82 -4.11
CA TRP A 464 -9.01 4.55 -3.37
C TRP A 464 -10.41 3.93 -3.33
N LYS A 465 -11.33 4.42 -4.18
CA LYS A 465 -12.74 4.02 -4.15
C LYS A 465 -13.08 2.89 -5.10
N TRP A 466 -12.37 2.73 -6.23
CA TRP A 466 -12.78 1.78 -7.26
C TRP A 466 -12.85 0.33 -6.74
N ARG A 467 -13.89 -0.38 -7.14
CA ARG A 467 -14.13 -1.78 -6.85
C ARG A 467 -14.49 -2.55 -8.11
N LEU A 468 -14.05 -3.80 -8.14
CA LEU A 468 -14.56 -4.81 -9.05
C LEU A 468 -16.05 -5.05 -8.76
N VAL A 469 -16.83 -5.21 -9.82
CA VAL A 469 -18.23 -5.64 -9.72
C VAL A 469 -18.31 -7.17 -9.85
N PRO A 470 -19.16 -7.85 -9.06
CA PRO A 470 -19.31 -9.30 -9.15
C PRO A 470 -19.50 -9.81 -10.59
N GLY A 471 -18.70 -10.80 -10.98
CA GLY A 471 -18.76 -11.42 -12.31
C GLY A 471 -18.03 -10.67 -13.44
N GLN A 472 -17.34 -9.55 -13.15
CA GLN A 472 -16.54 -8.85 -14.18
C GLN A 472 -15.32 -9.65 -14.66
N VAL A 473 -14.70 -10.44 -13.80
CA VAL A 473 -13.62 -11.37 -14.18
C VAL A 473 -14.27 -12.65 -14.72
N THR A 474 -14.34 -12.76 -16.05
CA THR A 474 -14.95 -13.91 -16.73
C THR A 474 -13.92 -15.01 -17.02
N ASP A 475 -14.41 -16.22 -17.28
CA ASP A 475 -13.56 -17.33 -17.70
C ASP A 475 -12.77 -17.03 -18.98
N GLU A 476 -13.34 -16.26 -19.92
CA GLU A 476 -12.67 -15.83 -21.14
C GLU A 476 -11.45 -14.94 -20.85
N VAL A 477 -11.58 -13.99 -19.90
CA VAL A 477 -10.46 -13.14 -19.46
C VAL A 477 -9.36 -14.00 -18.85
N LEU A 478 -9.72 -14.93 -17.96
CA LEU A 478 -8.76 -15.83 -17.29
C LEU A 478 -8.05 -16.76 -18.28
N GLU A 479 -8.77 -17.31 -19.26
CA GLU A 479 -8.18 -18.12 -20.32
C GLU A 479 -7.20 -17.32 -21.18
N LYS A 480 -7.52 -16.06 -21.49
CA LYS A 480 -6.64 -15.15 -22.23
C LYS A 480 -5.40 -14.77 -21.42
N MET A 481 -5.54 -14.51 -20.11
CA MET A 481 -4.42 -14.31 -19.18
C MET A 481 -3.47 -15.51 -19.19
N CYS A 482 -4.02 -16.71 -18.94
CA CYS A 482 -3.26 -17.96 -18.90
C CYS A 482 -2.57 -18.26 -20.23
N HIS A 483 -3.26 -18.00 -21.35
CA HIS A 483 -2.68 -18.14 -22.69
C HIS A 483 -1.44 -17.24 -22.87
N LEU A 484 -1.50 -15.97 -22.47
CA LEU A 484 -0.36 -15.06 -22.58
C LEU A 484 0.78 -15.44 -21.64
N ASN A 485 0.49 -15.82 -20.40
CA ASN A 485 1.50 -16.29 -19.46
C ASN A 485 2.22 -17.54 -20.00
N LYS A 486 1.49 -18.47 -20.62
CA LYS A 486 2.08 -19.61 -21.33
C LYS A 486 2.93 -19.19 -22.52
N LEU A 487 2.41 -18.29 -23.37
CA LEU A 487 3.07 -17.84 -24.59
C LEU A 487 4.42 -17.18 -24.30
N PHE A 488 4.50 -16.38 -23.24
CA PHE A 488 5.71 -15.65 -22.86
C PHE A 488 6.56 -16.33 -21.78
N GLY A 489 6.23 -17.57 -21.42
CA GLY A 489 7.00 -18.41 -20.50
C GLY A 489 7.03 -17.89 -19.07
N ARG A 490 5.84 -17.61 -18.49
CA ARG A 490 5.64 -17.06 -17.14
C ARG A 490 4.80 -17.95 -16.21
N LEU A 491 4.45 -19.17 -16.64
CA LEU A 491 3.72 -20.17 -15.83
C LEU A 491 4.62 -20.93 -14.85
#